data_AF-A0A0A5I7T2-F1
#
_entry.id   AF-A0A0A5I7T2-F1
#
_cell.length_a   1.000
_cell.length_b   1.000
_cell.length_c   1.000
_cell.angle_alpha   90.00
_cell.angle_beta   90.00
_cell.angle_gamma   90.00
#
_symmetry.space_group_name_H-M   'P 1'
#
loop_
_entity.id
_entity.type
_entity.pdbx_description
1 polymer ?
#
loop_
_entity_poly.entity_id
_entity_poly.type
_entity_poly.pdbx_seq_one_letter_code
_entity_poly.pdbx_strand_id
1 'polypeptide(L)'
;MIGLPLTILLTIFISLFFFFQRKSFTFTENSIVFMIITILTTNVITILNLNLQMIKTTENPFLFPAVLLYRNIIIPLLVLSLINVSHAWSTLKGKFFYFIFIFACINGIETLLIFMDVFKLIKWNSFNSAIINVAYLFIGLGSSKIVLLVSRRSLKNDSGL
;
A
#
# COMPACT_ATOMS: atom_id res chain seq x y z
N MET A 1 19.65 -1.40 15.79
CA MET A 1 19.95 -0.47 14.67
C MET A 1 19.69 -1.06 13.26
N ILE A 2 19.11 -2.26 13.12
CA ILE A 2 18.92 -2.92 11.80
C ILE A 2 17.65 -2.42 11.06
N GLY A 3 16.71 -1.77 11.76
CA GLY A 3 15.38 -1.48 11.19
C GLY A 3 15.34 -0.50 10.02
N LEU A 4 16.12 0.58 10.06
CA LEU A 4 16.15 1.53 8.95
C LEU A 4 16.78 0.92 7.67
N PRO A 5 18.00 0.33 7.71
CA PRO A 5 18.60 -0.29 6.53
C PRO A 5 17.70 -1.36 5.89
N LEU A 6 17.06 -2.19 6.70
CA LEU A 6 16.16 -3.22 6.21
C LEU A 6 14.92 -2.62 5.54
N THR A 7 14.34 -1.56 6.10
CA THR A 7 13.18 -0.89 5.50
C THR A 7 13.53 -0.22 4.17
N ILE A 8 14.73 0.34 4.05
CA ILE A 8 15.25 0.88 2.79
C ILE A 8 15.39 -0.24 1.75
N LEU A 9 16.01 -1.37 2.12
CA LEU A 9 16.16 -2.54 1.26
C LEU A 9 14.80 -3.04 0.75
N LEU A 10 13.82 -3.20 1.66
CA LEU A 10 12.45 -3.60 1.31
C LEU A 10 11.79 -2.60 0.36
N THR A 11 11.97 -1.30 0.60
CA THR A 11 11.42 -0.25 -0.26
C THR A 11 12.00 -0.34 -1.67
N ILE A 12 13.32 -0.51 -1.81
CA ILE A 12 13.98 -0.67 -3.11
C ILE A 12 13.47 -1.93 -3.80
N PHE A 13 13.42 -3.06 -3.10
CA PHE A 13 12.96 -4.33 -3.65
C PHE A 13 11.52 -4.23 -4.18
N ILE A 14 10.60 -3.66 -3.38
CA ILE A 14 9.20 -3.48 -3.77
C ILE A 14 9.07 -2.49 -4.93
N SER A 15 9.89 -1.44 -4.96
CA SER A 15 9.91 -0.46 -6.06
C SER A 15 10.38 -1.11 -7.36
N LEU A 16 11.45 -1.91 -7.32
CA LEU A 16 11.93 -2.66 -8.48
C LEU A 16 10.90 -3.67 -8.96
N PHE A 17 10.31 -4.43 -8.03
CA PHE A 17 9.22 -5.36 -8.34
C PHE A 17 8.05 -4.64 -9.02
N PHE A 18 7.62 -3.49 -8.50
CA PHE A 18 6.59 -2.66 -9.10
C PHE A 18 6.98 -2.10 -10.48
N PHE A 19 8.26 -1.81 -10.70
CA PHE A 19 8.74 -1.27 -11.96
C PHE A 19 8.78 -2.32 -13.07
N PHE A 20 9.25 -3.53 -12.76
CA PHE A 20 9.41 -4.63 -13.72
C PHE A 20 8.14 -5.47 -13.97
N GLN A 21 7.10 -5.34 -13.14
CA GLN A 21 5.84 -6.01 -13.41
C GLN A 21 5.17 -5.46 -14.69
N ARG A 22 4.33 -6.29 -15.32
CA ARG A 22 3.49 -5.86 -16.45
C ARG A 22 2.41 -4.90 -15.94
N LYS A 23 2.42 -3.67 -16.45
CA LYS A 23 1.46 -2.63 -16.06
C LYS A 23 0.23 -2.67 -16.94
N SER A 24 -0.94 -2.77 -16.32
CA SER A 24 -2.23 -2.68 -17.02
C SER A 24 -2.74 -1.24 -17.10
N PHE A 25 -2.25 -0.39 -16.18
CA PHE A 25 -2.62 1.01 -16.05
C PHE A 25 -1.53 1.92 -16.62
N THR A 26 -1.93 3.06 -17.14
CA THR A 26 -1.02 4.14 -17.55
C THR A 26 -0.29 4.73 -16.33
N PHE A 27 0.76 5.53 -16.57
CA PHE A 27 1.47 6.21 -15.50
C PHE A 27 0.53 7.12 -14.69
N THR A 28 -0.29 7.93 -15.37
CA THR A 28 -1.23 8.86 -14.74
C THR A 28 -2.24 8.15 -13.84
N GLU A 29 -2.84 7.06 -14.32
CA GLU A 29 -3.83 6.32 -13.54
C GLU A 29 -3.18 5.66 -12.30
N ASN A 30 -1.98 5.10 -12.45
CA ASN A 30 -1.21 4.57 -11.32
C ASN A 30 -0.88 5.67 -10.30
N SER A 31 -0.48 6.86 -10.75
CA SER A 31 -0.17 7.99 -9.87
C SER A 31 -1.40 8.46 -9.09
N ILE A 32 -2.58 8.50 -9.70
CA ILE A 32 -3.82 8.87 -9.01
C ILE A 32 -4.12 7.87 -7.90
N VAL A 33 -4.08 6.57 -8.19
CA VAL A 33 -4.37 5.56 -7.18
C VAL A 33 -3.27 5.54 -6.10
N PHE A 34 -2.00 5.75 -6.47
CA PHE A 34 -0.91 5.92 -5.51
C PHE A 34 -1.24 7.02 -4.49
N MET A 35 -1.61 8.21 -4.97
CA MET A 35 -1.94 9.35 -4.12
C MET A 35 -3.11 9.04 -3.19
N ILE A 36 -4.19 8.43 -3.71
CA ILE A 36 -5.36 8.07 -2.89
C ILE A 36 -4.94 7.14 -1.75
N ILE A 37 -4.18 6.09 -2.04
CA ILE A 37 -3.74 5.13 -1.02
C ILE A 37 -2.78 5.79 -0.04
N THR A 38 -1.81 6.58 -0.49
CA THR A 38 -0.87 7.30 0.39
C THR A 38 -1.57 8.27 1.33
N ILE A 39 -2.54 9.02 0.85
CA ILE A 39 -3.36 9.93 1.69
C ILE A 39 -4.10 9.12 2.74
N LEU A 40 -4.73 8.02 2.31
CA LEU A 40 -5.53 7.19 3.19
C LEU A 40 -4.70 6.49 4.27
N THR A 41 -3.56 5.88 3.90
CA THR A 41 -2.64 5.24 4.86
C THR A 41 -2.06 6.25 5.84
N THR A 42 -1.68 7.45 5.36
CA THR A 42 -1.17 8.53 6.20
C THR A 42 -2.20 8.98 7.23
N ASN A 43 -3.45 9.21 6.79
CA ASN A 43 -4.52 9.64 7.67
C ASN A 43 -4.88 8.58 8.70
N VAL A 44 -5.03 7.32 8.30
CA VAL A 44 -5.37 6.23 9.22
C VAL A 44 -4.27 6.04 10.27
N ILE A 45 -3.00 5.98 9.87
CA ILE A 45 -1.88 5.85 10.83
C ILE A 45 -1.83 7.08 11.76
N THR A 46 -2.08 8.28 11.25
CA THR A 46 -2.10 9.50 12.07
C THR A 46 -3.23 9.48 13.09
N ILE A 47 -4.44 9.08 12.70
CA ILE A 47 -5.58 8.93 13.62
C ILE A 47 -5.29 7.87 14.68
N LEU A 48 -4.74 6.71 14.29
CA LEU A 48 -4.40 5.64 15.22
C LEU A 48 -3.31 6.04 16.21
N ASN A 49 -2.35 6.85 15.77
CA ASN A 49 -1.21 7.29 16.59
C ASN A 49 -1.56 8.48 17.50
N LEU A 50 -2.06 9.58 16.92
CA LEU A 50 -2.27 10.84 17.63
C LEU A 50 -3.63 10.91 18.33
N ASN A 51 -4.70 10.49 17.66
CA ASN A 51 -6.06 10.70 18.17
C ASN A 51 -6.51 9.54 19.08
N LEU A 52 -6.25 8.30 18.65
CA LEU A 52 -6.72 7.11 19.35
C LEU A 52 -5.65 6.49 20.27
N GLN A 53 -4.38 6.89 20.11
CA GLN A 53 -3.24 6.36 20.88
C GLN A 53 -3.18 4.82 20.92
N MET A 54 -3.65 4.19 19.85
CA MET A 54 -3.75 2.73 19.74
C MET A 54 -2.41 2.12 19.34
N ILE A 55 -1.68 2.85 18.49
CA ILE A 55 -0.31 2.55 18.07
C ILE A 55 0.59 3.71 18.50
N LYS A 56 1.87 3.45 18.73
CA LYS A 56 2.89 4.46 18.98
C LYS A 56 4.01 4.30 17.97
N THR A 57 4.31 5.37 17.25
CA THR A 57 5.50 5.42 16.38
C THR A 57 6.76 5.58 17.22
N THR A 58 7.87 5.08 16.71
CA THR A 58 9.19 5.25 17.33
C THR A 58 9.48 6.72 17.65
N GLU A 59 10.00 6.98 18.86
CA GLU A 59 10.52 8.29 19.28
C GLU A 59 11.95 8.52 18.80
N ASN A 60 12.60 7.46 18.30
CA ASN A 60 13.96 7.55 17.78
C ASN A 60 13.93 8.21 16.40
N PRO A 61 14.55 9.40 16.23
CA PRO A 61 14.55 10.12 14.95
C PRO A 61 15.21 9.31 13.83
N PHE A 62 16.11 8.37 14.12
CA PHE A 62 16.75 7.51 13.12
C PHE A 62 15.82 6.40 12.60
N LEU A 63 14.78 6.02 13.34
CA LEU A 63 13.81 5.02 12.89
C LEU A 63 12.56 5.65 12.27
N PHE A 64 12.37 6.96 12.44
CA PHE A 64 11.24 7.69 11.86
C PHE A 64 11.16 7.58 10.33
N PRO A 65 12.27 7.62 9.55
CA PRO A 65 12.18 7.42 8.11
C PRO A 65 11.64 6.04 7.73
N ALA A 66 11.86 4.99 8.54
CA ALA A 66 11.29 3.67 8.29
C ALA A 66 9.74 3.69 8.36
N VAL A 67 9.17 4.44 9.32
CA VAL A 67 7.72 4.67 9.40
C VAL A 67 7.20 5.37 8.14
N LEU A 68 7.93 6.39 7.67
CA LEU A 68 7.55 7.14 6.47
C LEU A 68 7.58 6.26 5.22
N LEU A 69 8.66 5.51 5.01
CA LEU A 69 8.80 4.60 3.87
C LEU A 69 7.71 3.54 3.88
N TYR A 70 7.40 2.97 5.04
CA TYR A 70 6.33 1.98 5.17
C TYR A 70 4.97 2.53 4.73
N ARG A 71 4.56 3.66 5.29
CA ARG A 71 3.20 4.20 5.05
C ARG A 71 3.03 4.92 3.72
N ASN A 72 4.09 5.57 3.21
CA ASN A 72 4.03 6.42 2.02
C ASN A 72 4.51 5.73 0.75
N ILE A 73 5.27 4.64 0.85
CA ILE A 73 5.88 4.00 -0.32
C ILE A 73 5.52 2.51 -0.35
N ILE A 74 5.84 1.76 0.69
CA ILE A 74 5.66 0.29 0.72
C ILE A 74 4.19 -0.08 0.54
N ILE A 75 3.29 0.39 1.42
CA ILE A 75 1.86 0.04 1.31
C ILE A 75 1.27 0.48 -0.03
N PRO A 76 1.41 1.75 -0.46
CA PRO A 76 0.84 2.20 -1.74
C PRO A 76 1.37 1.42 -2.95
N LEU A 77 2.67 1.11 -3.01
CA LEU A 77 3.24 0.33 -4.11
C LEU A 77 2.75 -1.12 -4.13
N LEU A 78 2.63 -1.76 -2.97
CA LEU A 78 2.08 -3.12 -2.87
C LEU A 78 0.62 -3.16 -3.33
N VAL A 79 -0.19 -2.17 -2.95
CA VAL A 79 -1.58 -2.03 -3.41
C VAL A 79 -1.64 -1.80 -4.92
N LEU A 80 -0.79 -0.95 -5.48
CA LEU A 80 -0.71 -0.74 -6.93
C LEU A 80 -0.26 -1.99 -7.69
N SER A 81 0.65 -2.76 -7.11
CA SER A 81 1.09 -4.02 -7.69
C SER A 81 -0.06 -5.01 -7.78
N LEU A 82 -0.86 -5.14 -6.70
CA LEU A 82 -2.12 -5.89 -6.72
C LEU A 82 -3.05 -5.41 -7.84
N ILE A 83 -3.26 -4.10 -7.99
CA ILE A 83 -4.15 -3.55 -9.02
C ILE A 83 -3.67 -3.90 -10.42
N ASN A 84 -2.39 -3.70 -10.73
CA ASN A 84 -1.85 -3.97 -12.07
C ASN A 84 -1.94 -5.45 -12.45
N VAL A 85 -1.55 -6.34 -11.54
CA VAL A 85 -1.58 -7.79 -11.77
C VAL A 85 -3.02 -8.31 -11.82
N SER A 86 -3.91 -7.82 -10.94
CA SER A 86 -5.30 -8.25 -10.93
C SER A 86 -6.07 -7.86 -12.20
N HIS A 87 -5.68 -6.78 -12.88
CA HIS A 87 -6.25 -6.41 -14.18
C HIS A 87 -5.57 -7.13 -15.35
N ALA A 88 -4.29 -7.49 -15.22
CA ALA A 88 -3.56 -8.21 -16.27
C ALA A 88 -4.01 -9.68 -16.38
N TRP A 89 -4.32 -10.33 -15.26
CA TRP A 89 -4.68 -11.74 -15.24
C TRP A 89 -6.17 -11.96 -15.58
N SER A 90 -6.46 -13.01 -16.34
CA SER A 90 -7.83 -13.42 -16.68
C SER A 90 -8.45 -14.31 -15.60
N THR A 91 -7.65 -15.12 -14.91
CA THR A 91 -8.14 -16.14 -13.97
C THR A 91 -8.42 -15.57 -12.58
N LEU A 92 -9.64 -15.78 -12.08
CA LEU A 92 -10.04 -15.32 -10.75
C LEU A 92 -9.22 -15.99 -9.63
N LYS A 93 -8.86 -17.27 -9.80
CA LYS A 93 -8.00 -18.00 -8.87
C LYS A 93 -6.62 -17.33 -8.73
N GLY A 94 -5.98 -16.95 -9.85
CA GLY A 94 -4.70 -16.26 -9.82
C GLY A 94 -4.80 -14.92 -9.07
N LYS A 95 -5.83 -14.13 -9.35
CA LYS A 95 -6.07 -12.85 -8.65
C LYS A 95 -6.21 -13.04 -7.15
N PHE A 96 -6.93 -14.06 -6.73
CA PHE A 96 -7.14 -14.38 -5.32
C PHE A 96 -5.84 -14.80 -4.62
N PHE A 97 -5.04 -15.68 -5.23
CA PHE A 97 -3.74 -16.05 -4.67
C PHE A 97 -2.79 -14.85 -4.58
N TYR A 98 -2.80 -13.98 -5.59
CA TYR A 98 -1.98 -12.77 -5.57
C TYR A 98 -2.45 -11.77 -4.53
N PHE A 99 -3.76 -11.64 -4.32
CA PHE A 99 -4.32 -10.87 -3.22
C PHE A 99 -3.82 -11.38 -1.86
N ILE A 100 -3.89 -12.69 -1.63
CA ILE A 100 -3.39 -13.31 -0.39
C ILE A 100 -1.89 -13.06 -0.24
N PHE A 101 -1.11 -13.18 -1.31
CA PHE A 101 0.32 -12.91 -1.30
C PHE A 101 0.63 -11.46 -0.89
N ILE A 102 0.00 -10.47 -1.53
CA ILE A 102 0.20 -9.06 -1.20
C ILE A 102 -0.27 -8.76 0.23
N PHE A 103 -1.41 -9.34 0.64
CA PHE A 103 -1.88 -9.24 2.02
C PHE A 103 -0.84 -9.80 3.01
N ALA A 104 -0.27 -10.97 2.75
CA ALA A 104 0.77 -11.56 3.57
C ALA A 104 2.04 -10.68 3.61
N CYS A 105 2.44 -10.09 2.48
CA CYS A 105 3.57 -9.16 2.42
C CYS A 105 3.35 -7.93 3.31
N ILE A 106 2.18 -7.28 3.23
CA ILE A 106 1.89 -6.08 4.05
C ILE A 106 1.95 -6.43 5.54
N ASN A 107 1.24 -7.48 5.98
CA ASN A 107 1.22 -7.89 7.39
C ASN A 107 2.58 -8.42 7.86
N GLY A 108 3.33 -9.09 6.99
CA GLY A 108 4.68 -9.58 7.28
C GLY A 108 5.65 -8.42 7.52
N ILE A 109 5.62 -7.40 6.66
CA ILE A 109 6.45 -6.19 6.84
C ILE A 109 6.03 -5.45 8.10
N GLU A 110 4.73 -5.30 8.37
CA GLU A 110 4.23 -4.66 9.59
C GLU A 110 4.74 -5.38 10.86
N THR A 111 4.63 -6.71 10.88
CA THR A 111 5.11 -7.54 12.00
C THR A 111 6.62 -7.36 12.20
N LEU A 112 7.38 -7.27 11.11
CA LEU A 112 8.81 -7.02 11.14
C LEU A 112 9.11 -5.62 11.72
N LEU A 113 8.37 -4.60 11.32
CA LEU A 113 8.51 -3.24 11.86
C LEU A 113 8.16 -3.15 13.34
N ILE A 114 7.17 -3.92 13.80
CA ILE A 114 6.86 -4.05 15.23
C ILE A 114 8.02 -4.72 15.98
N PHE A 115 8.55 -5.82 15.44
CA PHE A 115 9.69 -6.53 16.04
C PHE A 115 10.95 -5.66 16.17
N MET A 116 11.11 -4.67 15.28
CA MET A 116 12.25 -3.75 15.27
C MET A 116 12.01 -2.44 16.06
N ASP A 117 10.95 -2.37 16.87
CA ASP A 117 10.55 -1.18 17.63
C ASP A 117 10.29 0.08 16.77
N VAL A 118 9.95 -0.11 15.48
CA VAL A 118 9.52 0.99 14.60
C VAL A 118 8.08 1.38 14.92
N PHE A 119 7.23 0.38 15.20
CA PHE A 119 5.88 0.53 15.73
C PHE A 119 5.73 -0.20 17.07
N LYS A 120 4.99 0.40 17.99
CA LYS A 120 4.55 -0.26 19.22
C LYS A 120 3.04 -0.32 19.27
N LEU A 121 2.50 -1.51 19.48
CA LEU A 121 1.07 -1.72 19.67
C LEU A 121 0.75 -1.51 21.16
N ILE A 122 -0.13 -0.55 21.49
CA ILE A 122 -0.52 -0.27 22.88
C ILE A 122 -1.87 -0.92 23.19
N LYS A 123 -2.94 -0.44 22.54
CA LYS A 123 -4.30 -0.96 22.64
C LYS A 123 -4.77 -1.59 21.33
N TRP A 124 -3.82 -1.90 20.47
CA TRP A 124 -4.03 -2.44 19.13
C TRP A 124 -3.47 -3.85 19.06
N ASN A 125 -3.97 -4.67 18.14
CA ASN A 125 -3.45 -6.00 17.90
C ASN A 125 -3.21 -6.18 16.39
N SER A 126 -2.42 -7.19 16.02
CA SER A 126 -2.11 -7.48 14.62
C SER A 126 -3.35 -7.88 13.81
N PHE A 127 -4.42 -8.35 14.46
CA PHE A 127 -5.69 -8.66 13.80
C PHE A 127 -6.42 -7.41 13.31
N ASN A 128 -6.46 -6.35 14.11
CA ASN A 128 -7.04 -5.08 13.72
C ASN A 128 -6.24 -4.45 12.58
N SER A 129 -4.91 -4.56 12.63
CA SER A 129 -4.04 -4.17 11.51
C SER A 129 -4.37 -4.95 10.24
N ALA A 130 -4.55 -6.27 10.34
CA ALA A 130 -4.94 -7.11 9.22
C ALA A 130 -6.27 -6.66 8.59
N ILE A 131 -7.28 -6.31 9.39
CA ILE A 131 -8.56 -5.76 8.89
C ILE A 131 -8.33 -4.46 8.10
N ILE A 132 -7.53 -3.54 8.63
CA ILE A 132 -7.21 -2.29 7.93
C ILE A 132 -6.45 -2.57 6.63
N ASN A 133 -5.49 -3.50 6.65
CA ASN A 133 -4.72 -3.88 5.46
C ASN A 133 -5.64 -4.49 4.39
N VAL A 134 -6.61 -5.31 4.77
CA VAL A 134 -7.67 -5.81 3.86
C VAL A 134 -8.47 -4.63 3.28
N ALA A 135 -8.85 -3.66 4.10
CA ALA A 135 -9.56 -2.47 3.64
C ALA A 135 -8.75 -1.67 2.62
N TYR A 136 -7.44 -1.48 2.83
CA TYR A 136 -6.56 -0.81 1.86
C TYR A 136 -6.54 -1.53 0.51
N LEU A 137 -6.47 -2.86 0.51
CA LEU A 137 -6.48 -3.63 -0.74
C LEU A 137 -7.81 -3.51 -1.48
N PHE A 138 -8.93 -3.58 -0.76
CA PHE A 138 -10.26 -3.40 -1.37
C PHE A 138 -10.49 -1.97 -1.87
N ILE A 139 -10.05 -0.95 -1.12
CA ILE A 139 -10.12 0.45 -1.55
C ILE A 139 -9.24 0.67 -2.79
N GLY A 140 -8.05 0.07 -2.85
CA GLY A 140 -7.20 0.09 -4.04
C GLY A 140 -7.90 -0.51 -5.26
N LEU A 141 -8.45 -1.71 -5.13
CA LEU A 141 -9.21 -2.34 -6.21
C LEU A 141 -10.45 -1.51 -6.61
N GLY A 142 -11.18 -0.95 -5.65
CA GLY A 142 -12.35 -0.09 -5.91
C GLY A 142 -11.98 1.20 -6.64
N SER A 143 -11.01 1.95 -6.13
CA SER A 143 -10.50 3.20 -6.72
C SER A 143 -9.95 2.99 -8.12
N SER A 144 -9.28 1.86 -8.39
CA SER A 144 -8.77 1.54 -9.72
C SER A 144 -9.88 1.42 -10.78
N LYS A 145 -11.04 0.86 -10.42
CA LYS A 145 -12.20 0.79 -11.31
C LYS A 145 -12.75 2.18 -11.61
N ILE A 146 -12.83 3.05 -10.60
CA ILE A 146 -13.30 4.43 -10.76
C ILE A 146 -12.36 5.19 -11.70
N VAL A 147 -11.05 5.10 -11.48
CA VAL A 147 -10.04 5.75 -12.32
C VAL A 147 -10.12 5.28 -13.77
N LEU A 148 -10.27 3.97 -14.02
CA LEU A 148 -10.46 3.44 -15.37
C LEU A 148 -11.73 3.96 -16.04
N LEU A 149 -12.84 4.09 -15.30
CA LEU A 149 -14.09 4.62 -15.84
C LEU A 149 -13.96 6.09 -16.23
N VAL A 150 -13.28 6.90 -15.41
CA VAL A 150 -13.03 8.32 -15.71
C VAL A 150 -12.09 8.47 -16.92
N SER A 151 -10.99 7.72 -16.94
CA SER A 151 -10.01 7.72 -18.03
C SER A 151 -10.64 7.37 -19.37
N ARG A 152 -11.45 6.29 -19.42
CA ARG A 152 -12.18 5.90 -20.65
C ARG A 152 -13.19 6.94 -21.11
N ARG A 153 -13.86 7.64 -20.19
CA ARG A 153 -14.80 8.72 -20.53
C ARG A 153 -14.08 9.92 -21.12
N SER A 154 -12.93 10.31 -20.57
CA SER A 154 -12.10 11.39 -21.12
C SER A 154 -11.72 11.11 -22.56
N LEU A 155 -11.17 9.92 -22.83
CA LEU A 155 -10.75 9.52 -24.18
C LEU A 155 -11.90 9.53 -25.20
N LYS A 156 -13.12 9.13 -24.78
CA LYS A 156 -14.30 9.15 -25.64
C LYS A 156 -14.78 10.57 -25.98
N ASN A 157 -14.64 11.51 -25.05
CA ASN A 157 -15.01 12.90 -25.30
C ASN A 157 -14.00 13.59 -26.22
N ASP A 158 -12.72 13.23 -26.15
CA ASP A 158 -11.67 13.78 -27.01
C ASP A 158 -11.71 13.24 -28.45
N SER A 159 -12.23 12.02 -28.67
CA SER A 159 -12.40 11.43 -30.00
C SER A 159 -13.73 11.77 -30.69
N GLY A 160 -14.52 12.67 -30.11
CA GLY A 160 -15.79 13.17 -30.63
C GLY A 160 -15.70 14.40 -31.54
N LEU A 161 -14.53 14.65 -32.14
CA LEU A 161 -14.29 15.64 -33.20
C LEU A 161 -14.05 14.94 -34.53
#